data_AF-A0A6G0EES2-F1
#
_entry.id   AF-A0A6G0EES2-F1
#
_cell.length_a   1.000
_cell.length_b   1.000
_cell.length_c   1.000
_cell.angle_alpha   90.00
_cell.angle_beta   90.00
_cell.angle_gamma   90.00
#
_symmetry.space_group_name_H-M   'P 1'
#
loop_
_entity.id
_entity.type
_entity.pdbx_description
1 polymer ?
#
loop_
_entity_poly.entity_id
_entity_poly.type
_entity_poly.pdbx_seq_one_letter_code
_entity_poly.pdbx_strand_id
1 'polypeptide(L)'
;MPSDSLSPEERRQYDVVYHATKNAIWDVLGTAVYLLFLVFALGITLLGLVFPALGELASGGTNPFVLGVGGVGFLVALIAAHQIYSLSR
;
A
#
# COMPACT_ATOMS: atom_id res chain seq x y z
N MET A 1 -22.54 -12.15 -26.10
CA MET A 1 -21.52 -12.60 -25.13
C MET A 1 -21.38 -14.12 -25.21
N PRO A 2 -20.24 -14.72 -24.82
CA PRO A 2 -20.05 -16.18 -24.84
C PRO A 2 -21.12 -16.96 -24.05
N SER A 3 -21.78 -16.29 -23.10
CA SER A 3 -22.89 -16.83 -22.30
C SER A 3 -24.23 -16.88 -23.05
N ASP A 4 -24.41 -16.18 -24.17
CA ASP A 4 -25.69 -16.13 -24.89
C ASP A 4 -26.02 -17.44 -25.64
N SER A 5 -25.04 -18.33 -25.81
CA SER A 5 -25.22 -19.66 -26.39
C SER A 5 -25.40 -20.77 -25.34
N LEU A 6 -25.27 -20.45 -24.05
CA LEU A 6 -25.33 -21.43 -22.96
C LEU A 6 -26.76 -21.64 -22.48
N SER A 7 -27.05 -22.85 -21.98
CA SER A 7 -28.30 -23.13 -21.26
C SER A 7 -28.39 -22.29 -19.96
N PRO A 8 -29.60 -22.08 -19.39
CA PRO A 8 -29.77 -21.25 -18.20
C PRO A 8 -28.92 -21.68 -16.99
N GLU A 9 -28.69 -22.99 -16.80
CA GLU A 9 -27.83 -23.52 -15.73
C GLU A 9 -26.35 -23.26 -16.01
N GLU A 10 -25.88 -23.50 -17.23
CA GLU A 10 -24.50 -23.22 -17.63
C GLU A 10 -24.16 -21.73 -17.56
N ARG A 11 -25.12 -20.84 -17.89
CA ARG A 11 -24.96 -19.39 -17.70
C ARG A 11 -24.77 -19.03 -16.23
N ARG A 12 -25.61 -19.58 -15.35
CA ARG A 12 -25.51 -19.32 -13.91
C ARG A 12 -24.16 -19.78 -13.36
N GLN A 13 -23.68 -20.94 -13.79
CA GLN A 13 -22.37 -21.44 -13.39
C GLN A 13 -21.22 -20.59 -13.95
N TYR A 14 -21.31 -20.19 -15.23
CA TYR A 14 -20.36 -19.29 -15.87
C TYR A 14 -20.27 -17.93 -15.14
N ASP A 15 -21.40 -17.31 -14.82
CA ASP A 15 -21.44 -16.01 -14.16
C ASP A 15 -20.81 -16.06 -12.77
N VAL A 16 -21.05 -17.13 -12.00
CA VAL A 16 -20.44 -17.33 -10.68
C VAL A 16 -18.91 -17.40 -10.80
N VAL A 17 -18.40 -18.24 -11.71
CA VAL A 17 -16.95 -18.38 -11.90
C VAL A 17 -16.33 -17.10 -12.45
N TYR A 18 -17.00 -16.44 -13.40
CA TYR A 18 -16.55 -15.19 -13.98
C TYR A 18 -16.43 -14.09 -12.93
N HIS A 19 -17.48 -13.89 -12.12
CA HIS A 19 -17.46 -12.88 -11.06
C HIS A 19 -16.44 -13.20 -9.97
N ALA A 20 -16.32 -14.46 -9.55
CA ALA A 20 -15.31 -14.88 -8.57
C ALA A 20 -13.89 -14.60 -9.10
N THR A 21 -13.62 -14.99 -10.34
CA THR A 21 -12.31 -14.80 -10.98
C THR A 21 -11.98 -13.33 -11.16
N LYS A 22 -12.95 -12.55 -11.66
CA LYS A 22 -12.80 -11.10 -11.83
C LYS A 22 -12.49 -10.42 -10.49
N ASN A 23 -13.23 -10.75 -9.44
CA ASN A 23 -13.01 -10.17 -8.11
C ASN A 23 -11.63 -10.55 -7.56
N ALA A 24 -11.22 -11.80 -7.69
CA ALA A 24 -9.90 -12.26 -7.26
C ALA A 24 -8.76 -11.52 -7.99
N ILE A 25 -8.87 -11.33 -9.32
CA ILE A 25 -7.86 -10.58 -10.09
C ILE A 25 -7.76 -9.14 -9.60
N TRP A 26 -8.90 -8.47 -9.40
CA TRP A 26 -8.90 -7.08 -8.95
C TRP A 26 -8.42 -6.92 -7.51
N ASP A 27 -8.68 -7.89 -6.65
CA ASP A 27 -8.20 -7.91 -5.27
C ASP A 27 -6.67 -8.06 -5.19
N VAL A 28 -6.11 -9.01 -5.96
CA VAL A 28 -4.66 -9.22 -6.03
C VAL A 28 -3.96 -8.00 -6.65
N LEU A 29 -4.47 -7.49 -7.77
CA LEU A 29 -3.89 -6.33 -8.43
C LEU A 29 -4.00 -5.07 -7.56
N GLY A 30 -5.15 -4.86 -6.93
CA GLY A 30 -5.38 -3.74 -6.01
C GLY A 30 -4.42 -3.78 -4.82
N THR A 31 -4.26 -4.95 -4.20
CA THR A 31 -3.33 -5.15 -3.09
C THR A 31 -1.87 -4.93 -3.52
N ALA A 32 -1.47 -5.44 -4.69
CA ALA A 32 -0.12 -5.25 -5.22
C ALA A 32 0.21 -3.77 -5.49
N VAL A 33 -0.72 -3.03 -6.11
CA VAL A 33 -0.55 -1.59 -6.36
C VAL A 33 -0.51 -0.80 -5.05
N TYR A 34 -1.36 -1.16 -4.08
CA TYR A 34 -1.37 -0.52 -2.77
C TYR A 34 -0.06 -0.78 -1.99
N LEU A 35 0.45 -2.01 -2.01
CA LEU A 35 1.74 -2.36 -1.42
C LEU A 35 2.90 -1.58 -2.05
N LEU A 36 2.95 -1.49 -3.38
CA LEU A 36 3.93 -0.67 -4.08
C LEU A 36 3.87 0.79 -3.61
N PHE A 37 2.66 1.37 -3.57
CA PHE A 37 2.46 2.72 -3.07
C PHE A 37 2.99 2.90 -1.64
N LEU A 38 2.67 1.98 -0.73
CA LEU A 38 3.15 2.03 0.65
C LEU A 38 4.68 1.94 0.76
N VAL A 39 5.31 1.07 -0.01
CA VAL A 39 6.78 0.93 -0.03
C VAL A 39 7.45 2.22 -0.52
N PHE A 40 6.95 2.81 -1.60
CA PHE A 40 7.46 4.09 -2.10
C PHE A 40 7.21 5.22 -1.12
N ALA A 41 6.00 5.32 -0.55
CA ALA A 41 5.66 6.31 0.45
C ALA A 41 6.58 6.20 1.68
N LEU A 42 6.84 4.98 2.15
CA LEU A 42 7.77 4.70 3.24
C LEU A 42 9.19 5.16 2.89
N GLY A 43 9.69 4.80 1.71
CA GLY A 43 11.02 5.21 1.25
C GLY A 43 11.18 6.73 1.17
N ILE A 44 10.22 7.43 0.55
CA ILE A 44 10.22 8.90 0.44
C ILE A 44 10.16 9.54 1.83
N THR A 45 9.32 9.03 2.72
CA THR A 45 9.18 9.55 4.10
C THR A 45 10.48 9.38 4.88
N LEU A 46 11.12 8.21 4.80
CA LEU A 46 12.37 7.93 5.49
C LEU A 46 13.51 8.81 4.97
N LEU A 47 13.72 8.83 3.66
CA LEU A 47 14.82 9.56 3.03
C LEU A 47 14.62 11.08 3.05
N GLY A 48 13.38 11.54 2.91
CA GLY A 48 13.05 12.96 2.77
C GLY A 48 12.77 13.68 4.08
N LEU A 49 12.31 12.97 5.12
CA LEU A 49 11.87 13.60 6.37
C LEU A 49 12.65 13.05 7.58
N VAL A 50 12.69 11.72 7.74
CA VAL A 50 13.22 11.09 8.96
C VAL A 50 14.75 11.19 9.01
N PHE A 51 15.45 10.76 7.97
CA PHE A 51 16.92 10.78 7.96
C PHE A 51 17.51 12.19 8.02
N PRO A 52 16.95 13.21 7.34
CA PRO A 52 17.40 14.59 7.54
C PRO A 52 17.25 15.07 8.98
N ALA A 53 16.15 14.72 9.66
CA ALA A 53 15.96 15.08 11.07
C ALA A 53 16.91 14.33 12.02
N LEU A 54 17.21 13.06 11.72
CA LEU A 54 18.25 12.33 12.44
C LEU A 54 19.64 12.94 12.20
N GLY A 55 19.91 13.41 10.98
CA GLY A 55 21.14 14.10 10.62
C GLY A 55 21.31 15.42 11.37
N GLU A 56 20.25 16.22 11.48
CA GLU A 56 20.20 17.45 12.29
C GLU A 56 20.51 17.13 13.77
N LEU A 57 19.89 16.09 14.32
CA LEU A 57 20.15 15.71 15.71
C LEU A 57 21.59 15.23 15.92
N ALA A 58 22.14 14.46 14.96
CA ALA A 58 23.50 13.95 15.00
C ALA A 58 24.56 15.05 14.86
N SER A 59 24.25 16.14 14.16
CA SER A 59 25.13 17.31 14.05
C SER A 59 25.02 18.27 15.25
N GLY A 60 24.19 17.95 16.24
CA GLY A 60 23.92 18.79 17.41
C GLY A 60 22.94 19.94 17.12
N GLY A 61 22.31 19.94 15.95
CA GLY A 61 21.27 20.87 15.58
C GLY A 61 19.98 20.65 16.37
N THR A 62 19.34 21.75 16.74
CA THR A 62 18.10 21.73 17.52
C THR A 62 16.97 22.49 16.81
N ASN A 63 16.99 22.54 15.48
CA ASN A 63 15.95 23.22 14.72
C ASN A 63 14.58 22.53 14.97
N PRO A 64 13.63 23.18 15.68
CA PRO A 64 12.38 22.54 16.08
C PRO A 64 11.52 22.15 14.88
N PHE A 65 11.63 22.88 13.77
CA PHE A 65 10.88 22.59 12.55
C PHE A 65 11.36 21.28 11.91
N VAL A 66 12.68 21.13 11.76
CA VAL A 66 13.28 19.92 11.17
C VAL A 66 12.97 18.70 12.03
N LEU A 67 13.14 18.82 13.35
CA LEU A 67 12.83 17.73 14.29
C LEU A 67 11.33 17.41 14.32
N GLY A 68 10.46 18.42 14.27
CA GLY A 68 9.01 18.24 14.22
C GLY A 68 8.54 17.52 12.96
N VAL A 69 9.00 17.96 11.78
CA VAL A 69 8.69 17.32 10.50
C VAL A 69 9.23 15.89 10.45
N GLY A 70 10.45 15.67 10.94
CA GLY A 70 11.03 14.33 11.06
C GLY A 70 10.24 13.41 11.98
N GLY A 71 9.76 13.93 13.12
CA GLY A 71 8.93 13.18 14.07
C GLY A 71 7.58 12.76 13.46
N VAL A 72 6.90 13.67 12.76
CA VAL A 72 5.66 13.34 12.02
C VAL A 72 5.95 12.32 10.91
N GLY A 73 7.04 12.53 10.16
CA GLY A 73 7.49 11.57 9.15
C GLY A 73 7.74 10.18 9.74
N PHE A 74 8.34 10.10 10.93
CA PHE A 74 8.58 8.82 11.60
C PHE A 74 7.28 8.10 11.96
N LEU A 75 6.26 8.82 12.45
CA LEU A 75 4.95 8.24 12.71
C LEU A 75 4.29 7.70 11.43
N VAL A 76 4.36 8.46 10.33
CA VAL A 76 3.86 8.02 9.02
C VAL A 76 4.60 6.77 8.55
N ALA A 77 5.92 6.72 8.72
CA ALA A 77 6.73 5.56 8.36
C ALA A 77 6.34 4.31 9.18
N LEU A 78 6.07 4.45 10.48
CA LEU A 78 5.59 3.34 11.31
C LEU A 78 4.23 2.80 10.85
N ILE A 79 3.30 3.69 10.50
CA ILE A 79 1.98 3.31 9.99
C ILE A 79 2.12 2.57 8.64
N ALA A 80 2.94 3.10 7.73
CA ALA A 80 3.18 2.46 6.44
C ALA A 80 3.84 1.09 6.60
N ALA A 81 4.84 0.96 7.48
CA ALA A 81 5.50 -0.30 7.79
C ALA A 81 4.53 -1.32 8.40
N HIS A 82 3.64 -0.90 9.31
CA HIS A 82 2.60 -1.76 9.85
C HIS A 82 1.67 -2.26 8.74
N GLN A 83 1.19 -1.39 7.86
CA GLN A 83 0.28 -1.79 6.79
C GLN A 83 0.93 -2.79 5.84
N ILE A 84 2.20 -2.57 5.46
CA ILE A 84 2.97 -3.52 4.64
C ILE A 84 3.07 -4.87 5.34
N TYR A 85 3.44 -4.89 6.63
CA TYR A 85 3.56 -6.13 7.40
C TYR A 85 2.22 -6.88 7.49
N SER A 86 1.12 -6.14 7.73
CA SER A 86 -0.21 -6.72 7.85
C SER A 86 -0.72 -7.34 6.55
N LEU A 87 -0.36 -6.77 5.39
CA LEU A 87 -0.76 -7.27 4.08
C LEU A 87 0.14 -8.38 3.55
N SER A 88 1.32 -8.56 4.14
CA SER A 88 2.28 -9.60 3.75
C SER A 88 2.13 -10.91 4.53
N ARG A 89 1.15 -10.98 5.45
CA ARG A 89 0.88 -12.12 6.32
C ARG A 89 -0.51 -12.68 6.04
#